data_AF-A0A7S0MNF3-F1
#
_entry.id   AF-A0A7S0MNF3-F1
#
_cell.length_a   1.000
_cell.length_b   1.000
_cell.length_c   1.000
_cell.angle_alpha   90.00
_cell.angle_beta   90.00
_cell.angle_gamma   90.00
#
_symmetry.space_group_name_H-M   'P 1'
#
loop_
_entity.id
_entity.type
_entity.pdbx_description
1 polymer ?
#
loop_
_entity_poly.entity_id
_entity_poly.type
_entity_poly.pdbx_seq_one_letter_code
_entity_poly.pdbx_strand_id
1 'polypeptide(L)'
;NKDPYFLRNHLGTYECKLCLTIHSNEGNYLAHTQGKRHQTNIARRAAKDAHDMGALPGVAPTIQKPLKPKAPRIGRPGYRVTKQMDPDTKQRSLLFLIDYPEIEEGLQPRHRFMS
;
A
#
# COMPACT_ATOMS: atom_id res chain seq x y z
N ASN A 1 4.43 -1.73 -14.16
CA ASN A 1 3.07 -1.69 -14.71
C ASN A 1 2.08 -2.05 -13.61
N LYS A 2 1.45 -1.06 -12.94
CA LYS A 2 0.72 -1.25 -11.66
C LYS A 2 -0.61 -0.48 -11.59
N ASP A 3 -1.09 0.08 -12.70
CA ASP A 3 -2.38 0.76 -12.71
C ASP A 3 -3.49 -0.27 -12.91
N PRO A 4 -4.44 -0.44 -11.97
CA PRO A 4 -5.52 -1.42 -12.09
C PRO A 4 -6.51 -1.10 -13.23
N TYR A 5 -6.46 0.11 -13.80
CA TYR A 5 -7.34 0.53 -14.89
C TYR A 5 -6.74 0.39 -16.29
N PHE A 6 -5.49 -0.05 -16.40
CA PHE A 6 -4.79 -0.25 -17.66
C PHE A 6 -5.19 -1.59 -18.30
N LEU A 7 -5.77 -1.55 -19.49
CA LEU A 7 -6.06 -2.74 -20.30
C LEU A 7 -5.41 -2.64 -21.69
N ARG A 8 -5.03 -3.79 -22.24
CA ARG A 8 -4.67 -3.93 -23.65
C ARG A 8 -5.79 -4.66 -24.37
N ASN A 9 -6.26 -4.07 -25.45
CA ASN A 9 -7.31 -4.63 -26.28
C ASN A 9 -6.80 -5.71 -27.24
N HIS A 10 -7.74 -6.52 -27.71
CA HIS A 10 -7.54 -7.49 -28.80
C HIS A 10 -7.06 -6.86 -30.13
N LEU A 11 -7.30 -5.56 -30.35
CA LEU A 11 -6.84 -4.80 -31.51
C LEU A 11 -5.46 -4.16 -31.31
N GLY A 12 -4.80 -4.43 -30.17
CA GLY A 12 -3.48 -3.89 -29.86
C GLY A 12 -3.46 -2.45 -29.33
N THR A 13 -4.62 -1.81 -29.17
CA THR A 13 -4.76 -0.49 -28.52
C THR A 13 -4.80 -0.60 -26.99
N TYR A 14 -4.59 0.53 -26.30
CA TYR A 14 -4.57 0.61 -24.85
C TYR A 14 -5.82 1.33 -24.33
N GLU A 15 -6.42 0.83 -23.27
CA GLU A 15 -7.64 1.38 -22.71
C GLU A 15 -7.49 1.78 -21.25
N CYS A 16 -8.13 2.89 -20.89
CA CYS A 16 -8.36 3.27 -19.51
C CYS A 16 -9.80 2.93 -19.11
N LYS A 17 -9.98 1.84 -18.37
CA LYS A 17 -11.32 1.38 -17.93
C LYS A 17 -12.02 2.39 -17.01
N LEU A 18 -11.24 3.20 -16.28
CA LEU A 18 -11.79 4.25 -15.42
C LEU A 18 -12.39 5.41 -16.21
N CYS A 19 -11.74 5.82 -17.31
CA CYS A 19 -12.14 6.97 -18.10
C CYS A 19 -12.94 6.63 -19.35
N LEU A 20 -13.00 5.35 -19.71
CA LEU A 20 -13.56 4.84 -20.96
C LEU A 20 -12.90 5.51 -22.18
N THR A 21 -11.57 5.62 -22.14
CA THR A 21 -10.76 6.23 -23.21
C THR A 21 -9.82 5.21 -23.82
N ILE A 22 -9.68 5.28 -25.15
CA ILE A 22 -8.78 4.45 -25.94
C ILE A 22 -7.55 5.29 -26.30
N HIS A 23 -6.38 4.69 -26.23
CA HIS A 23 -5.07 5.28 -26.51
C HIS A 23 -4.34 4.40 -27.53
N SER A 24 -3.71 5.05 -28.51
CA SER A 24 -2.94 4.35 -29.55
C SER A 24 -1.66 3.71 -29.03
N ASN A 25 -0.94 4.42 -28.16
CA ASN A 25 0.37 4.01 -27.65
C ASN A 25 0.36 3.97 -26.11
N GLU A 26 1.23 3.16 -25.50
CA GLU A 26 1.38 3.08 -24.04
C GLU A 26 1.78 4.44 -23.44
N GLY A 27 2.64 5.20 -24.15
CA GLY A 27 3.00 6.57 -23.74
C GLY A 27 1.80 7.52 -23.64
N ASN A 28 0.83 7.38 -24.56
CA ASN A 28 -0.39 8.19 -24.53
C ASN A 28 -1.27 7.82 -23.33
N TYR A 29 -1.31 6.54 -22.95
CA TYR A 29 -1.96 6.09 -21.73
C TYR A 29 -1.26 6.65 -20.47
N LEU A 30 0.07 6.60 -20.42
CA LEU A 30 0.86 7.12 -19.29
C LEU A 30 0.70 8.64 -19.10
N ALA A 31 0.59 9.40 -20.19
CA ALA A 31 0.27 10.82 -20.13
C ALA A 31 -1.18 11.06 -19.65
N HIS A 32 -2.12 10.21 -20.08
CA HIS A 32 -3.52 10.29 -19.66
C HIS A 32 -3.71 10.11 -18.15
N THR A 33 -2.99 9.18 -17.51
CA THR A 33 -3.11 8.94 -16.05
C THR A 33 -2.66 10.14 -15.20
N GLN A 34 -1.77 10.97 -15.75
CA GLN A 34 -1.33 12.23 -15.13
C GLN A 34 -2.33 13.38 -15.35
N GLY A 35 -3.30 13.21 -16.24
CA GLY A 35 -4.31 14.22 -16.53
C GLY A 35 -5.34 14.43 -15.42
N LYS A 36 -5.81 15.66 -15.26
CA LYS A 36 -6.81 16.06 -14.24
C LYS A 36 -8.11 15.24 -14.34
N ARG A 37 -8.55 14.90 -15.54
CA ARG A 37 -9.77 14.09 -15.76
C ARG A 37 -9.62 12.68 -15.16
N HIS A 38 -8.48 12.03 -15.36
CA HIS A 38 -8.24 10.70 -14.81
C HIS A 38 -8.22 10.74 -13.28
N GLN A 39 -7.48 11.69 -12.71
CA GLN A 39 -7.39 11.89 -11.25
C GLN A 39 -8.74 12.20 -10.59
N THR A 40 -9.57 13.03 -11.23
CA THR A 40 -10.92 13.34 -10.72
C THR A 40 -11.87 12.14 -10.78
N ASN A 41 -11.76 11.29 -11.80
CA ASN A 41 -12.53 10.05 -11.87
C ASN A 41 -12.11 9.05 -10.78
N ILE A 42 -10.82 8.96 -10.42
CA ILE A 42 -10.36 8.14 -9.30
C ILE A 42 -11.05 8.61 -8.00
N ALA A 43 -11.02 9.92 -7.74
CA ALA A 43 -11.65 10.47 -6.54
C ALA A 43 -13.16 10.21 -6.50
N ARG A 44 -13.85 10.34 -7.64
CA ARG A 44 -15.29 10.05 -7.74
C ARG A 44 -15.60 8.56 -7.51
N ARG A 45 -14.78 7.67 -8.06
CA ARG A 45 -14.89 6.22 -7.86
C ARG A 45 -14.74 5.86 -6.38
N ALA A 46 -13.70 6.38 -5.73
CA ALA A 46 -13.46 6.17 -4.31
C ALA A 46 -14.62 6.68 -3.43
N ALA A 47 -15.21 7.84 -3.76
CA ALA A 47 -16.37 8.36 -3.03
C ALA A 47 -17.62 7.48 -3.21
N LYS A 48 -17.86 6.96 -4.43
CA LYS A 48 -18.97 6.04 -4.69
C LYS A 48 -18.77 4.71 -3.98
N ASP A 49 -17.58 4.14 -4.04
CA ASP A 49 -17.28 2.86 -3.40
C ASP A 49 -17.37 2.99 -1.86
N ALA A 50 -16.99 4.14 -1.28
CA ALA A 50 -17.20 4.42 0.14
C ALA A 50 -18.69 4.54 0.54
N HIS A 51 -19.53 5.09 -0.33
CA HIS A 51 -20.98 5.14 -0.11
C HIS A 51 -21.63 3.74 -0.23
N ASP A 52 -21.19 2.94 -1.20
CA ASP A 52 -21.73 1.59 -1.47
C ASP A 52 -21.37 0.58 -0.36
N MET A 53 -20.22 0.75 0.30
CA MET A 53 -19.81 -0.08 1.45
C MET A 53 -20.56 0.22 2.76
N GLY A 54 -21.64 1.02 2.72
CA GLY A 54 -22.55 1.19 3.87
C GLY A 54 -21.90 1.91 5.06
N ALA A 55 -21.15 2.98 4.80
CA ALA A 55 -20.62 3.82 5.88
C ALA A 55 -21.78 4.54 6.59
N LEU A 56 -21.92 4.26 7.89
CA LEU A 56 -22.66 5.09 8.85
C LEU A 56 -22.38 6.59 8.60
N PRO A 57 -23.39 7.47 8.69
CA PRO A 57 -23.19 8.89 8.51
C PRO A 57 -22.38 9.41 9.70
N GLY A 58 -21.09 9.70 9.50
CA GLY A 58 -20.30 10.29 10.59
C GLY A 58 -18.79 10.40 10.42
N VAL A 59 -18.16 9.74 9.45
CA VAL A 59 -16.72 9.93 9.22
C VAL A 59 -16.48 10.18 7.75
N ALA A 60 -16.39 11.46 7.38
CA ALA A 60 -15.73 11.83 6.15
C ALA A 60 -14.33 11.19 6.19
N PRO A 61 -13.94 10.33 5.24
CA PRO A 61 -12.55 9.97 5.10
C PRO A 61 -11.90 11.23 4.56
N THR A 62 -11.39 12.07 5.45
CA THR A 62 -10.27 12.93 5.12
C THR A 62 -9.20 11.99 4.58
N ILE A 63 -9.16 11.85 3.26
CA ILE A 63 -7.99 11.32 2.57
C ILE A 63 -6.93 12.41 2.69
N GLN A 64 -6.43 12.59 3.91
CA GLN A 64 -5.02 12.83 4.07
C GLN A 64 -4.40 11.63 3.36
N LYS A 65 -3.88 11.87 2.15
CA LYS A 65 -2.83 11.00 1.62
C LYS A 65 -1.88 10.82 2.81
N PRO A 66 -1.72 9.61 3.39
CA PRO A 66 -0.60 9.44 4.27
C PRO A 66 0.58 9.77 3.36
N LEU A 67 1.22 10.92 3.61
CA LEU A 67 2.60 11.10 3.21
C LEU A 67 3.26 9.92 3.91
N LYS A 68 3.42 8.82 3.18
CA LYS A 68 4.29 7.75 3.61
C LYS A 68 5.59 8.49 3.88
N PRO A 69 6.04 8.62 5.14
CA PRO A 69 7.36 9.17 5.37
C PRO A 69 8.27 8.37 4.45
N LYS A 70 9.16 9.05 3.73
CA LYS A 70 10.20 8.37 2.96
C LYS A 70 10.97 7.59 4.01
N ALA A 71 10.58 6.34 4.22
CA ALA A 71 11.22 5.49 5.19
C ALA A 71 12.69 5.46 4.79
N PRO A 72 13.62 5.72 5.72
CA PRO A 72 15.02 5.53 5.42
C PRO A 72 15.17 4.13 4.82
N ARG A 73 16.09 3.99 3.85
CA ARG A 73 16.41 2.67 3.28
C ARG A 73 17.15 1.88 4.35
N ILE A 74 16.39 1.40 5.34
CA ILE A 74 16.85 0.47 6.35
C ILE A 74 17.35 -0.74 5.57
N GLY A 75 18.63 -1.07 5.75
CA GLY A 75 19.20 -2.30 5.22
C GLY A 75 18.49 -3.52 5.81
N ARG A 76 19.12 -4.70 5.72
CA ARG A 76 18.66 -5.82 6.54
C ARG A 76 19.06 -5.51 7.99
N PRO A 77 18.12 -5.26 8.92
CA PRO A 77 18.52 -5.05 10.31
C PRO A 77 19.23 -6.30 10.81
N GLY A 78 20.25 -6.11 11.65
CA GLY A 78 20.85 -7.22 12.37
C GLY A 78 19.77 -7.85 13.26
N TYR A 79 19.49 -9.13 13.03
CA TYR A 79 18.60 -9.89 13.90
C TYR A 79 19.14 -11.29 14.13
N ARG A 80 18.86 -11.83 15.31
CA ARG A 80 19.16 -13.22 15.67
C ARG A 80 17.89 -13.90 16.17
N VAL A 81 17.61 -15.07 15.62
CA VAL A 81 16.47 -15.90 16.03
C VAL A 81 17.01 -17.15 16.72
N THR A 82 16.58 -17.41 17.95
CA THR A 82 16.91 -18.63 18.68
C THR A 82 15.65 -19.43 18.95
N LYS A 83 15.69 -20.72 18.62
CA LYS A 83 14.67 -21.68 19.04
C LYS A 83 14.97 -22.07 20.48
N GLN A 84 14.01 -21.94 21.37
CA GLN A 84 14.18 -22.30 22.77
C GLN A 84 12.97 -23.06 23.28
N MET A 85 13.15 -23.73 24.42
CA MET A 85 12.09 -24.36 25.17
C MET A 85 11.96 -23.60 26.48
N ASP A 86 10.75 -23.13 26.78
CA ASP A 86 10.45 -22.50 28.06
C ASP A 86 10.61 -23.56 29.18
N PRO A 87 11.48 -23.34 30.18
CA PRO A 87 11.76 -24.33 31.23
C PRO A 87 10.52 -24.67 32.09
N ASP A 88 9.61 -23.71 32.28
CA ASP A 88 8.45 -23.89 33.15
C ASP A 88 7.29 -24.57 32.39
N THR A 89 7.00 -24.07 31.19
CA THR A 89 5.83 -24.54 30.41
C THR A 89 6.16 -25.68 29.44
N LYS A 90 7.44 -25.99 29.21
CA LYS A 90 7.95 -26.91 28.17
C LYS A 90 7.48 -26.58 26.76
N GLN A 91 7.00 -25.37 26.53
CA GLN A 91 6.54 -24.93 25.21
C GLN A 91 7.73 -24.52 24.34
N ARG A 92 7.63 -24.80 23.04
CA ARG A 92 8.60 -24.33 22.05
C ARG A 92 8.33 -22.85 21.77
N SER A 93 9.35 -22.02 21.90
CA SER A 93 9.28 -20.60 21.58
C SER A 93 10.41 -20.16 20.65
N LEU A 94 10.21 -19.02 20.00
CA LEU A 94 11.21 -18.32 19.20
C LEU A 94 11.55 -17.01 19.91
N LEU A 95 12.82 -16.82 20.23
CA LEU A 95 13.33 -15.56 20.75
C LEU A 95 13.94 -14.77 19.59
N PHE A 96 13.48 -13.53 19.43
CA PHE A 96 13.98 -12.59 18.44
C PHE A 96 14.79 -11.51 19.15
N LEU A 97 16.08 -11.42 18.84
CA LEU A 97 16.93 -10.29 19.21
C LEU A 97 17.09 -9.41 17.98
N ILE A 98 16.70 -8.15 18.11
CA ILE A 98 16.72 -7.17 17.01
C ILE A 98 17.51 -5.96 17.48
N ASP A 99 18.55 -5.61 16.74
CA ASP A 99 19.39 -4.45 17.03
C ASP A 99 18.81 -3.21 16.35
N TYR A 100 18.64 -2.13 17.12
CA TYR A 100 18.10 -0.85 16.65
C TYR A 100 19.13 0.28 16.84
N PRO A 101 20.24 0.31 16.07
CA PRO A 101 21.31 1.29 16.27
C PRO A 101 20.90 2.74 15.93
N GLU A 102 19.87 2.92 15.10
CA GLU A 102 19.44 4.24 14.58
C GLU A 102 18.05 4.67 15.11
N ILE A 103 17.57 4.09 16.22
CA ILE A 103 16.25 4.43 16.76
C ILE A 103 16.25 5.79 17.46
N GLU A 104 15.21 6.60 17.22
CA GLU A 104 15.02 7.87 17.92
C GLU A 104 14.73 7.64 19.42
N GLU A 105 15.27 8.50 20.28
CA GLU A 105 15.08 8.42 21.72
C GLU A 105 13.58 8.52 22.09
N GLY A 106 13.11 7.59 22.91
CA GLY A 106 11.72 7.53 23.35
C GLY A 106 10.75 6.82 22.39
N LEU A 107 11.20 6.38 21.21
CA LEU A 107 10.35 5.64 20.27
C LEU A 107 10.30 4.14 20.61
N GLN A 108 9.11 3.61 20.91
CA GLN A 108 8.92 2.19 21.22
C GLN A 108 8.76 1.35 19.92
N PRO A 109 9.56 0.28 19.71
CA PRO A 109 9.39 -0.62 18.57
C PRO A 109 8.03 -1.30 18.55
N ARG A 110 7.46 -1.47 17.34
CA ARG A 110 6.18 -2.17 17.11
C ARG A 110 6.42 -3.47 16.35
N HIS A 111 5.63 -4.49 16.65
CA HIS A 111 5.64 -5.77 15.93
C HIS A 111 4.26 -6.10 15.37
N ARG A 112 4.22 -6.90 14.30
CA ARG A 112 2.97 -7.41 13.69
C ARG A 112 3.21 -8.80 13.13
N PHE A 113 2.30 -9.73 13.40
CA PHE A 113 2.23 -11.00 12.69
C PHE A 113 1.52 -10.79 11.34
N MET A 114 2.19 -11.17 10.26
CA MET A 114 1.66 -11.11 8.90
C MET A 114 1.14 -12.50 8.51
N SER A 115 -0.04 -12.55 7.88
CA SER A 115 -0.62 -13.76 7.26
C SER A 115 -0.15 -13.92 5.83
#